data_AF-A0A6N2KB17-F1
#
_entry.id   AF-A0A6N2KB17-F1
#
_cell.length_a   1.000
_cell.length_b   1.000
_cell.length_c   1.000
_cell.angle_alpha   90.00
_cell.angle_beta   90.00
_cell.angle_gamma   90.00
#
_symmetry.space_group_name_H-M   'P 1'
#
loop_
_entity.id
_entity.type
_entity.pdbx_description
1 polymer ?
#
loop_
_entity_poly.entity_id
_entity_poly.type
_entity_poly.pdbx_seq_one_letter_code
_entity_poly.pdbx_strand_id
1 'polypeptide(L)'
;MACNPSSRSCSYDSFCLLFITFISPYFFLAKAQAASHCRNSCGTIPINYPFGLDDGCGSPYYRHVLVCSDAGVLQLRTPSGRYQVRSISYSDPHMIVTDPFMWQCQDGHHFRATRPFSLDTNTRLTLSSQNDLLFFNCSEERVIVEPKPIFCERFPDRCDSTCDSASCYRK
;
A
#
# COMPACT_ATOMS: atom_id res chain seq x y z
N MET A 1 23.26 12.31 64.89
CA MET A 1 24.40 11.43 65.17
C MET A 1 25.48 11.68 64.13
N ALA A 2 26.73 11.76 64.59
CA ALA A 2 27.90 12.20 63.83
C ALA A 2 28.48 11.13 62.90
N CYS A 3 29.02 11.53 61.74
CA CYS A 3 29.98 10.73 60.99
C CYS A 3 31.37 10.96 61.59
N ASN A 4 32.05 9.89 62.02
CA ASN A 4 33.46 9.92 62.40
C ASN A 4 34.29 9.08 61.42
N PRO A 5 35.54 9.47 61.09
CA PRO A 5 36.33 8.90 60.01
C PRO A 5 37.36 7.92 60.58
N SER A 6 37.13 6.63 60.43
CA SER A 6 38.18 5.63 60.63
C SER A 6 37.67 4.26 60.22
N SER A 7 37.98 3.84 58.99
CA SER A 7 38.30 2.47 58.59
C SER A 7 38.37 2.43 57.07
N ARG A 8 39.58 2.63 56.55
CA ARG A 8 39.93 2.21 55.19
C ARG A 8 39.83 0.69 55.15
N SER A 9 38.90 0.16 54.37
CA SER A 9 39.01 -1.18 53.79
C SER A 9 38.01 -1.25 52.64
N CYS A 10 38.50 -0.89 51.45
CA CYS A 10 37.86 -1.21 50.19
C CYS A 10 37.70 -2.73 50.12
N SER A 11 36.49 -3.21 50.32
CA SER A 11 36.16 -4.63 50.19
C SER A 11 35.05 -4.78 49.17
N TYR A 12 35.34 -4.47 47.91
CA TYR A 12 34.41 -4.71 46.80
C TYR A 12 35.13 -4.94 45.45
N ASP A 13 36.33 -5.55 45.45
CA ASP A 13 37.14 -5.69 44.22
C ASP A 13 37.17 -7.08 43.59
N SER A 14 36.43 -8.06 44.10
CA SER A 14 36.42 -9.42 43.48
C SER A 14 35.02 -9.92 43.12
N PHE A 15 34.00 -9.61 43.94
CA PHE A 15 32.62 -10.06 43.67
C PHE A 15 31.91 -9.26 42.57
N CYS A 16 32.21 -7.97 42.38
CA CYS A 16 31.59 -7.16 41.32
C CYS A 16 32.01 -7.61 39.91
N LEU A 17 33.26 -8.05 39.72
CA LEU A 17 33.76 -8.49 38.42
C LEU A 17 33.18 -9.85 38.00
N LEU A 18 32.89 -10.74 38.96
CA LEU A 18 32.26 -12.04 38.69
C LEU A 18 30.77 -11.93 38.29
N PHE A 19 30.06 -10.91 38.79
CA PHE A 19 28.69 -10.65 38.34
C PHE A 19 28.63 -10.05 36.93
N ILE A 20 29.61 -9.23 36.52
CA ILE A 20 29.65 -8.64 35.17
C ILE A 20 29.89 -9.71 34.10
N THR A 21 30.70 -10.74 34.38
CA THR A 21 30.93 -11.85 33.43
C THR A 21 29.73 -12.80 33.30
N PHE A 22 28.90 -12.94 34.32
CA PHE A 22 27.69 -13.78 34.29
C PHE A 22 26.47 -13.12 33.64
N ILE A 23 26.41 -11.79 33.55
CA ILE A 23 25.31 -11.06 32.87
C ILE A 23 25.65 -10.82 31.38
N SER A 24 26.91 -10.95 31.00
CA SER A 24 27.38 -10.68 29.63
C SER A 24 27.01 -11.70 28.53
N PRO A 25 26.57 -12.95 28.76
CA PRO A 25 26.10 -13.78 27.65
C PRO A 25 24.63 -13.50 27.27
N TYR A 26 23.88 -12.75 28.09
CA TYR A 26 22.45 -12.51 27.84
C TYR A 26 22.16 -11.34 26.89
N PHE A 27 23.15 -10.48 26.61
CA PHE A 27 22.96 -9.31 25.74
C PHE A 27 23.22 -9.55 24.25
N PHE A 28 23.57 -10.77 23.86
CA PHE A 28 23.65 -11.18 22.45
C PHE A 28 22.60 -12.24 22.13
N LEU A 29 21.34 -11.97 22.50
CA LEU A 29 20.25 -12.53 21.72
C LEU A 29 20.19 -11.75 20.41
N ALA A 30 21.12 -12.08 19.51
CA ALA A 30 21.06 -11.65 18.12
C ALA A 30 19.67 -12.05 17.62
N LYS A 31 18.82 -11.06 17.34
CA LYS A 31 17.71 -11.26 16.41
C LYS A 31 18.37 -11.77 15.14
N ALA A 32 18.37 -13.09 14.95
CA ALA A 32 18.37 -13.64 13.63
C ALA A 32 17.17 -12.99 12.96
N GLN A 33 17.40 -11.89 12.24
CA GLN A 33 16.53 -11.52 11.15
C GLN A 33 16.55 -12.77 10.29
N ALA A 34 15.51 -13.60 10.45
CA ALA A 34 15.13 -14.55 9.43
C ALA A 34 15.31 -13.78 8.13
N ALA A 35 16.26 -14.20 7.30
CA ALA A 35 16.49 -13.60 6.00
C ALA A 35 15.09 -13.48 5.38
N SER A 36 14.54 -12.27 5.39
CA SER A 36 13.12 -12.10 5.12
C SER A 36 13.02 -12.36 3.64
N HIS A 37 12.62 -13.59 3.31
CA HIS A 37 12.51 -14.00 1.94
C HIS A 37 11.37 -13.17 1.36
N CYS A 38 11.72 -12.08 0.69
CA CYS A 38 10.77 -11.16 0.09
C CYS A 38 9.92 -11.97 -0.88
N ARG A 39 8.60 -11.99 -0.65
CA ARG A 39 7.69 -12.59 -1.62
C ARG A 39 7.76 -11.80 -2.91
N ASN A 40 8.09 -12.52 -3.98
CA ASN A 40 8.22 -12.00 -5.34
C ASN A 40 6.98 -12.29 -6.19
N SER A 41 5.90 -12.82 -5.61
CA SER A 41 4.63 -13.06 -6.30
C SER A 41 3.46 -13.12 -5.33
N CYS A 42 2.28 -12.75 -5.82
CA CYS A 42 0.99 -13.00 -5.17
C CYS A 42 0.05 -13.71 -6.15
N GLY A 43 -0.22 -14.99 -5.91
CA GLY A 43 -0.92 -15.82 -6.88
C GLY A 43 -0.11 -15.90 -8.18
N THR A 44 -0.70 -15.51 -9.30
CA THR A 44 -0.06 -15.49 -10.62
C THR A 44 0.63 -14.16 -10.96
N ILE A 45 0.51 -13.14 -10.11
CA ILE A 45 1.05 -11.80 -10.38
C ILE A 45 2.46 -11.70 -9.79
N PRO A 46 3.49 -11.49 -10.61
CA PRO A 46 4.85 -11.24 -10.11
C PRO A 46 4.94 -9.86 -9.45
N ILE A 47 5.68 -9.80 -8.35
CA ILE A 47 5.97 -8.57 -7.59
C ILE A 47 7.46 -8.30 -7.67
N ASN A 48 7.80 -7.30 -8.47
CA ASN A 48 9.14 -6.77 -8.64
C ASN A 48 9.25 -5.35 -8.07
N TYR A 49 10.49 -4.90 -7.87
CA TYR A 49 10.80 -3.50 -7.57
C TYR A 49 10.09 -2.57 -8.59
N PRO A 50 9.44 -1.48 -8.15
CA PRO A 50 9.57 -0.82 -6.85
C PRO A 50 8.60 -1.31 -5.76
N PHE A 51 7.75 -2.28 -6.06
CA PHE A 51 6.77 -2.79 -5.11
C PHE A 51 7.37 -3.85 -4.18
N GLY A 52 6.74 -4.05 -3.04
CA GLY A 52 7.09 -5.09 -2.07
C GLY A 52 5.86 -5.48 -1.25
N LEU A 53 5.76 -6.77 -0.88
CA LEU A 53 4.67 -7.30 -0.04
C LEU A 53 5.04 -7.39 1.44
N ASP A 54 6.33 -7.46 1.74
CA ASP A 54 6.85 -7.74 3.07
C ASP A 54 7.70 -6.58 3.58
N ASP A 55 7.82 -6.48 4.90
CA ASP A 55 8.61 -5.44 5.54
C ASP A 55 10.10 -5.55 5.20
N GLY A 56 10.69 -4.43 4.76
CA GLY A 56 12.07 -4.38 4.30
C GLY A 56 12.25 -4.67 2.79
N CYS A 57 11.17 -4.97 2.07
CA CYS A 57 11.21 -5.25 0.63
C CYS A 57 10.62 -4.09 -0.20
N GLY A 58 11.18 -3.86 -1.40
CA GLY A 58 10.72 -2.82 -2.31
C GLY A 58 11.16 -1.40 -1.91
N SER A 59 10.54 -0.40 -2.53
CA SER A 59 10.84 1.01 -2.28
C SER A 59 10.01 1.56 -1.11
N PRO A 60 10.58 2.38 -0.20
CA PRO A 60 9.85 2.98 0.90
C PRO A 60 8.63 3.81 0.48
N TYR A 61 8.65 4.37 -0.75
CA TYR A 61 7.53 5.16 -1.29
C TYR A 61 6.29 4.34 -1.64
N TYR A 62 6.43 3.02 -1.81
CA TYR A 62 5.32 2.11 -2.13
C TYR A 62 5.08 1.10 -1.00
N ARG A 63 5.58 1.40 0.21
CA ARG A 63 5.42 0.56 1.38
C ARG A 63 3.95 0.40 1.73
N HIS A 64 3.51 -0.85 1.90
CA HIS A 64 2.12 -1.21 2.25
C HIS A 64 1.06 -0.74 1.25
N VAL A 65 1.47 -0.44 0.00
CA VAL A 65 0.53 -0.08 -1.08
C VAL A 65 -0.15 -1.33 -1.64
N LEU A 66 0.57 -2.45 -1.68
CA LEU A 66 0.03 -3.74 -2.10
C LEU A 66 -0.20 -4.66 -0.90
N VAL A 67 -1.31 -5.40 -0.95
CA VAL A 67 -1.65 -6.44 0.03
C VAL A 67 -1.99 -7.72 -0.73
N CYS A 68 -1.35 -8.81 -0.35
CA CYS A 68 -1.67 -10.14 -0.87
C CYS A 68 -2.50 -10.88 0.18
N SER A 69 -3.69 -11.36 -0.19
CA SER A 69 -4.48 -12.24 0.68
C SER A 69 -3.93 -13.66 0.70
N ASP A 70 -4.31 -14.45 1.71
CA ASP A 70 -3.93 -15.87 1.80
C ASP A 70 -4.47 -16.70 0.64
N ALA A 71 -5.57 -16.24 0.00
CA ALA A 71 -6.13 -16.83 -1.21
C ALA A 71 -5.35 -16.46 -2.49
N GLY A 72 -4.23 -15.72 -2.39
CA GLY A 72 -3.43 -15.29 -3.53
C GLY A 72 -4.02 -14.15 -4.33
N VAL A 73 -4.92 -13.36 -3.75
CA VAL A 73 -5.53 -12.19 -4.40
C VAL A 73 -4.74 -10.94 -4.03
N LEU A 74 -4.14 -10.31 -5.05
CA LEU A 74 -3.43 -9.05 -4.90
C LEU A 74 -4.40 -7.87 -4.90
N GLN A 75 -4.24 -6.97 -3.93
CA GLN A 75 -5.06 -5.78 -3.77
C GLN A 75 -4.20 -4.53 -3.64
N LEU A 76 -4.62 -3.45 -4.30
CA LEU A 76 -4.12 -2.10 -4.12
C LEU A 76 -4.86 -1.44 -2.97
N ARG A 77 -4.13 -0.92 -2.00
CA ARG A 77 -4.66 -0.15 -0.89
C ARG A 77 -4.62 1.33 -1.24
N THR A 78 -5.76 2.00 -1.13
CA THR A 78 -5.89 3.44 -1.32
C THR A 78 -6.71 4.05 -0.17
N PRO A 79 -6.80 5.39 -0.05
CA PRO A 79 -7.68 6.04 0.92
C PRO A 79 -9.17 5.75 0.68
N SER A 80 -9.56 5.52 -0.58
CA SER A 80 -10.94 5.21 -0.99
C SER A 80 -11.34 3.75 -0.74
N GLY A 81 -10.38 2.83 -0.69
CA GLY A 81 -10.68 1.42 -0.41
C GLY A 81 -9.57 0.46 -0.80
N ARG A 82 -9.96 -0.79 -1.06
CA ARG A 82 -9.06 -1.83 -1.57
C ARG A 82 -9.57 -2.32 -2.91
N TYR A 83 -8.70 -2.31 -3.90
CA TYR A 83 -9.03 -2.60 -5.29
C TYR A 83 -8.25 -3.84 -5.74
N GLN A 84 -8.91 -4.77 -6.42
CA GLN A 84 -8.21 -5.97 -6.89
C GLN A 84 -7.25 -5.60 -8.01
N VAL A 85 -5.99 -6.02 -7.93
CA VAL A 85 -5.02 -5.87 -9.02
C VAL A 85 -5.21 -7.01 -10.01
N ARG A 86 -5.38 -6.69 -11.29
CA ARG A 86 -5.48 -7.68 -12.38
C ARG A 86 -4.13 -7.93 -13.04
N SER A 87 -3.35 -6.87 -13.25
CA SER A 87 -2.01 -6.95 -13.83
C SER A 87 -1.14 -5.77 -13.41
N ILE A 88 0.17 -6.02 -13.44
CA ILE A 88 1.21 -5.00 -13.27
C ILE A 88 2.15 -5.14 -14.45
N SER A 89 2.33 -4.06 -15.20
CA SER A 89 3.31 -3.97 -16.26
C SER A 89 4.52 -3.17 -15.77
N TYR A 90 5.70 -3.75 -15.90
CA TYR A 90 6.98 -3.13 -15.52
C TYR A 90 7.70 -2.51 -16.71
N SER A 91 7.47 -3.02 -17.93
CA SER A 91 8.04 -2.48 -19.17
C SER A 91 7.35 -1.18 -19.59
N ASP A 92 6.03 -1.14 -19.42
CA ASP A 92 5.21 0.07 -19.54
C ASP A 92 4.59 0.32 -18.15
N PRO A 93 5.10 1.27 -17.34
CA PRO A 93 4.78 1.42 -15.92
C PRO A 93 3.32 1.74 -15.60
N HIS A 94 2.45 0.73 -15.68
CA HIS A 94 1.03 0.85 -15.36
C HIS A 94 0.52 -0.38 -14.59
N MET A 95 -0.57 -0.19 -13.86
CA MET A 95 -1.24 -1.23 -13.09
C MET A 95 -2.73 -1.19 -13.40
N ILE A 96 -3.32 -2.34 -13.71
CA ILE A 96 -4.76 -2.46 -13.98
C ILE A 96 -5.44 -2.96 -12.71
N VAL A 97 -6.43 -2.22 -12.24
CA VAL A 97 -7.22 -2.55 -11.05
C VAL A 97 -8.71 -2.68 -11.38
N THR A 98 -9.43 -3.46 -10.59
CA THR A 98 -10.88 -3.61 -10.68
C THR A 98 -11.56 -2.93 -9.50
N ASP A 99 -12.52 -2.04 -9.81
CA ASP A 99 -13.38 -1.38 -8.83
C ASP A 99 -14.68 -2.17 -8.63
N PRO A 100 -14.95 -2.70 -7.41
CA PRO A 100 -16.17 -3.44 -7.12
C PRO A 100 -17.43 -2.55 -7.07
N PHE A 101 -17.27 -1.23 -6.99
CA PHE A 101 -18.36 -0.25 -6.98
C PHE A 101 -18.56 0.43 -8.33
N MET A 102 -17.80 0.01 -9.35
CA MET A 102 -18.04 0.45 -10.72
C MET A 102 -19.38 -0.09 -11.21
N TRP A 103 -20.19 0.77 -11.82
CA TRP A 103 -21.45 0.37 -12.43
C TRP A 103 -21.20 -0.67 -13.52
N GLN A 104 -22.01 -1.72 -13.51
CA GLN A 104 -22.01 -2.76 -14.52
C GLN A 104 -23.27 -2.64 -15.35
N CYS A 105 -23.22 -3.02 -16.62
CA CYS A 105 -24.39 -2.90 -17.51
C CYS A 105 -25.59 -3.77 -17.12
N GLN A 106 -25.38 -4.70 -16.19
CA GLN A 106 -26.42 -5.50 -15.57
C GLN A 106 -27.20 -4.71 -14.49
N ASP A 107 -26.60 -3.66 -13.91
CA ASP A 107 -27.25 -2.79 -12.93
C ASP A 107 -28.41 -2.00 -13.56
N GLY A 108 -28.33 -1.72 -14.87
CA GLY A 108 -29.36 -1.01 -15.61
C GLY A 108 -29.64 0.36 -14.99
N HIS A 109 -30.91 0.65 -14.68
CA HIS A 109 -31.30 1.91 -14.03
C HIS A 109 -31.14 1.91 -12.50
N HIS A 110 -30.68 0.80 -11.90
CA HIS A 110 -30.43 0.75 -10.46
C HIS A 110 -29.11 1.45 -10.15
N PHE A 111 -29.18 2.77 -10.07
CA PHE A 111 -28.05 3.58 -9.66
C PHE A 111 -27.70 3.27 -8.20
N ARG A 112 -26.46 2.86 -7.97
CA ARG A 112 -25.88 2.72 -6.63
C ARG A 112 -24.94 3.90 -6.43
N ALA A 113 -24.94 4.45 -5.22
CA ALA A 113 -23.98 5.49 -4.88
C ALA A 113 -22.55 4.97 -5.13
N THR A 114 -21.90 5.49 -6.16
CA THR A 114 -20.50 5.19 -6.46
C THR A 114 -19.62 5.85 -5.40
N ARG A 115 -18.51 5.20 -5.07
CA ARG A 115 -17.46 5.84 -4.27
C ARG A 115 -16.38 6.32 -5.23
N PRO A 116 -16.01 7.62 -5.20
CA PRO A 116 -14.96 8.12 -6.06
C PRO A 116 -13.65 7.39 -5.73
N PHE A 117 -12.96 6.95 -6.78
CA PHE A 117 -11.62 6.40 -6.65
C PHE A 117 -10.64 7.52 -6.32
N SER A 118 -9.74 7.27 -5.38
CA SER A 118 -8.70 8.21 -4.97
C SER A 118 -7.41 7.47 -4.71
N LEU A 119 -6.28 8.09 -5.07
CA LEU A 119 -4.95 7.58 -4.76
C LEU A 119 -4.41 8.24 -3.49
N ASP A 120 -3.48 7.56 -2.83
CA ASP A 120 -2.74 8.14 -1.72
C ASP A 120 -1.70 9.12 -2.26
N THR A 121 -1.82 10.39 -1.86
CA THR A 121 -0.89 11.48 -2.24
C THR A 121 0.53 11.27 -1.75
N ASN A 122 0.75 10.38 -0.77
CA ASN A 122 2.09 10.03 -0.29
C ASN A 122 2.80 9.02 -1.20
N THR A 123 2.05 8.37 -2.10
CA THR A 123 2.63 7.47 -3.10
C THR A 123 2.97 8.24 -4.37
N ARG A 124 3.91 7.71 -5.16
CA ARG A 124 4.21 8.23 -6.50
C ARG A 124 3.32 7.60 -7.58
N LEU A 125 2.15 7.11 -7.21
CA LEU A 125 1.16 6.63 -8.16
C LEU A 125 0.39 7.82 -8.72
N THR A 126 0.23 7.86 -10.03
CA THR A 126 -0.59 8.85 -10.72
C THR A 126 -1.68 8.14 -11.49
N LEU A 127 -2.87 8.73 -11.52
CA LEU A 127 -3.89 8.30 -12.47
C LEU A 127 -3.41 8.62 -13.88
N SER A 128 -3.65 7.70 -14.81
CA SER A 128 -3.45 7.98 -16.23
C SER A 128 -4.32 9.17 -16.63
N SER A 129 -3.81 10.05 -17.49
CA SER A 129 -4.61 11.11 -18.11
C SER A 129 -5.64 10.54 -19.11
N GLN A 130 -5.42 9.30 -19.56
CA GLN A 130 -6.29 8.50 -20.40
C GLN A 130 -6.70 7.25 -19.60
N ASN A 131 -7.87 7.27 -18.97
CA ASN A 131 -8.42 6.07 -18.33
C ASN A 131 -9.44 5.46 -19.29
N ASP A 132 -9.10 4.29 -19.84
CA ASP A 132 -10.04 3.53 -20.67
C ASP A 132 -10.99 2.75 -19.76
N LEU A 133 -12.26 3.14 -19.75
CA LEU A 133 -13.33 2.38 -19.09
C LEU A 133 -13.87 1.34 -20.07
N LEU A 134 -13.47 0.07 -19.87
CA LEU A 134 -13.95 -1.04 -20.69
C LEU A 134 -15.21 -1.66 -20.07
N PHE A 135 -16.33 -1.54 -20.78
CA PHE A 135 -17.59 -2.18 -20.43
C PHE A 135 -17.77 -3.46 -21.25
N PHE A 136 -17.56 -4.62 -20.64
CA PHE A 136 -17.72 -5.91 -21.32
C PHE A 136 -19.19 -6.36 -21.33
N ASN A 137 -19.66 -6.85 -22.48
CA ASN A 137 -21.01 -7.40 -22.68
C ASN A 137 -22.16 -6.39 -22.47
N CYS A 138 -21.94 -5.16 -22.94
CA CYS A 138 -22.89 -4.06 -22.86
C CYS A 138 -23.38 -3.68 -24.25
N SER A 139 -24.67 -3.33 -24.36
CA SER A 139 -25.18 -2.68 -25.57
C SER A 139 -24.79 -1.21 -25.53
N GLU A 140 -24.36 -0.63 -26.65
CA GLU A 140 -23.97 0.79 -26.75
C GLU A 140 -25.07 1.73 -26.21
N GLU A 141 -26.35 1.38 -26.41
CA GLU A 141 -27.49 2.17 -25.93
C GLU A 141 -27.63 2.22 -24.41
N ARG A 142 -26.98 1.29 -23.69
CA ARG A 142 -27.04 1.20 -22.23
C ARG A 142 -25.82 1.80 -21.55
N VAL A 143 -24.79 2.16 -22.30
CA VAL A 143 -23.58 2.78 -21.76
C VAL A 143 -23.74 4.29 -21.84
N ILE A 144 -24.13 4.91 -20.72
CA ILE A 144 -24.10 6.36 -20.58
C ILE A 144 -22.70 6.69 -20.08
N VAL A 145 -21.83 7.19 -20.97
CA VAL A 145 -20.54 7.81 -20.61
C VAL A 145 -20.69 9.32 -20.78
N GLU A 146 -20.73 10.06 -19.69
CA GLU A 146 -20.63 11.52 -19.72
C GLU A 146 -19.15 11.88 -19.94
N PRO A 147 -18.81 12.57 -21.04
CA PRO A 147 -17.44 12.87 -21.38
C PRO A 147 -16.81 13.82 -20.35
N LYS A 148 -15.51 13.65 -20.10
CA LYS A 148 -14.74 14.56 -19.24
C LYS A 148 -14.98 16.01 -19.70
N PRO A 149 -15.26 16.97 -18.79
CA PRO A 149 -15.47 18.34 -19.20
C PRO A 149 -14.24 18.86 -19.95
N ILE A 150 -14.44 19.53 -21.10
CA ILE A 150 -13.39 20.10 -21.95
C ILE A 150 -12.42 20.99 -21.13
N PHE A 151 -12.92 21.61 -20.05
CA PHE A 151 -12.12 22.35 -19.09
C PHE A 151 -10.97 21.52 -18.48
N CYS A 152 -11.22 20.25 -18.13
CA CYS A 152 -10.23 19.34 -17.58
C CYS A 152 -9.33 18.67 -18.63
N GLU A 153 -9.61 18.86 -19.92
CA GLU A 153 -8.62 18.60 -20.97
C GLU A 153 -7.60 19.74 -21.04
N ARG A 154 -8.07 20.98 -20.83
CA ARG A 154 -7.25 22.19 -20.99
C ARG A 154 -6.47 22.57 -19.74
N PHE A 155 -6.96 22.23 -18.55
CA PHE A 155 -6.34 22.54 -17.26
C PHE A 155 -6.32 21.32 -16.33
N PRO A 156 -5.50 20.30 -16.62
CA PRO A 156 -5.48 19.04 -15.86
C PRO A 156 -5.12 19.24 -14.38
N ASP A 157 -4.23 20.19 -14.06
CA ASP A 157 -3.77 20.46 -12.68
C ASP A 157 -4.84 21.09 -11.77
N ARG A 158 -5.97 21.52 -12.34
CA ARG A 158 -7.08 22.15 -11.61
C ARG A 158 -8.28 21.24 -11.44
N CYS A 159 -8.22 20.02 -11.98
CA CYS A 159 -9.24 19.01 -11.76
C CYS A 159 -8.71 18.03 -10.71
N ASP A 160 -9.49 17.82 -9.66
CA ASP A 160 -9.11 16.95 -8.56
C ASP A 160 -8.86 15.52 -9.07
N SER A 161 -7.89 14.83 -8.48
CA SER A 161 -7.54 13.44 -8.83
C SER A 161 -8.64 12.43 -8.47
N THR A 162 -9.74 12.92 -7.92
CA THR A 162 -10.97 12.18 -7.73
C THR A 162 -11.61 11.95 -9.09
N CYS A 163 -11.38 10.76 -9.64
CA CYS A 163 -12.26 10.22 -10.68
C CYS A 163 -13.60 10.01 -9.99
N ASP A 164 -14.45 11.04 -10.06
CA ASP A 164 -15.82 10.93 -9.62
C ASP A 164 -16.53 10.03 -10.62
N SER A 165 -16.56 8.73 -10.32
CA SER A 165 -17.25 7.73 -11.12
C SER A 165 -18.73 8.10 -11.32
N ALA A 166 -19.30 8.99 -10.49
CA ALA A 166 -20.65 9.54 -10.65
C ALA A 166 -20.76 10.58 -11.79
N SER A 167 -19.67 11.27 -12.14
CA SER A 167 -19.62 12.28 -13.20
C SER A 167 -19.58 11.67 -14.62
N CYS A 168 -19.61 10.34 -14.75
CA CYS A 168 -19.75 9.64 -16.03
C CYS A 168 -21.19 9.20 -16.33
N TYR A 169 -22.17 9.40 -15.44
CA TYR A 169 -23.49 8.75 -15.56
C TYR A 169 -24.68 9.69 -15.46
N ARG A 170 -24.53 10.99 -15.72
CA ARG A 170 -25.69 11.88 -15.68
C ARG A 170 -26.34 12.06 -17.04
N LYS A 171 -27.63 11.76 -17.10
CA LYS A 171 -28.58 12.40 -18.01
C LYS A 171 -29.47 13.33 -17.20
#